data_AF-A0A1S1UGD8-F1
#
_entry.id   AF-A0A1S1UGD8-F1
#
_cell.length_a   1.000
_cell.length_b   1.000
_cell.length_c   1.000
_cell.angle_alpha   90.00
_cell.angle_beta   90.00
_cell.angle_gamma   90.00
#
_symmetry.space_group_name_H-M   'P 1'
#
loop_
_entity.id
_entity.type
_entity.pdbx_description
1 polymer ?
#
loop_
_entity_poly.entity_id
_entity_poly.type
_entity_poly.pdbx_seq_one_letter_code
_entity_poly.pdbx_strand_id
1 'polypeptide(L)'
;MTLMTFMTFARPAASASGNDAGTQATVRFDLPAQPLDAALVAFGEVTGYSVLVSSTLAAGRVAAPVRGDYTPAEALQRLLAGTQLGARFSGSNAFTLLALADAPVAPAPASAEAAPATPPLQGYAAILQRSLTRALCRLHPDAFGRYRLAFQLWLDERGKVRAVHVLEPSGVAQRDRAVLQRLRSLLMDGAPPAGLPQPLTILLTPRPDPDADCAPYLHLSGVP
;
A
#
# COMPACT_ATOMS: atom_id res chain seq x y z
N MET A 1 -26.47 -61.27 11.79
CA MET A 1 -25.05 -60.89 11.65
C MET A 1 -24.76 -60.77 10.16
N THR A 2 -24.80 -59.54 9.64
CA THR A 2 -24.54 -59.26 8.22
C THR A 2 -23.69 -58.00 8.13
N LEU A 3 -22.70 -58.08 7.26
CA LEU A 3 -21.44 -57.34 7.19
C LEU A 3 -21.56 -55.80 7.12
N MET A 4 -20.54 -55.18 7.72
CA MET A 4 -20.18 -53.77 7.72
C MET A 4 -19.52 -53.41 6.37
N THR A 5 -20.18 -52.62 5.53
CA THR A 5 -19.61 -52.08 4.29
C THR A 5 -19.34 -50.58 4.47
N PHE A 6 -18.05 -50.25 4.64
CA PHE A 6 -17.55 -48.89 4.50
C PHE A 6 -17.56 -48.49 3.03
N MET A 7 -18.32 -47.46 2.67
CA MET A 7 -18.25 -46.82 1.37
C MET A 7 -17.65 -45.42 1.53
N THR A 8 -16.35 -45.35 1.30
CA THR A 8 -15.56 -44.12 1.20
C THR A 8 -15.99 -43.39 -0.07
N PHE A 9 -16.64 -42.23 0.05
CA PHE A 9 -16.85 -41.35 -1.09
C PHE A 9 -15.89 -40.17 -1.04
N ALA A 10 -15.07 -40.10 -2.09
CA ALA A 10 -14.10 -39.07 -2.36
C ALA A 10 -14.75 -37.69 -2.45
N ARG A 11 -14.18 -36.71 -1.72
CA ARG A 11 -14.51 -35.28 -1.87
C ARG A 11 -14.11 -34.82 -3.27
N PRO A 12 -15.02 -34.27 -4.10
CA PRO A 12 -14.59 -33.52 -5.27
C PRO A 12 -13.84 -32.25 -4.83
N ALA A 13 -12.65 -32.06 -5.37
CA ALA A 13 -11.90 -30.82 -5.24
C ALA A 13 -12.64 -29.73 -6.03
N ALA A 14 -13.43 -28.92 -5.33
CA ALA A 14 -13.85 -27.62 -5.83
C ALA A 14 -12.67 -26.65 -5.66
N SER A 15 -11.75 -26.66 -6.63
CA SER A 15 -10.76 -25.60 -6.81
C SER A 15 -11.28 -24.65 -7.88
N ALA A 16 -12.30 -23.87 -7.54
CA ALA A 16 -12.56 -22.61 -8.22
C ALA A 16 -11.77 -21.52 -7.49
N SER A 17 -10.44 -21.55 -7.64
CA SER A 17 -9.62 -20.39 -7.30
C SER A 17 -9.61 -19.49 -8.53
N GLY A 18 -10.64 -18.64 -8.63
CA GLY A 18 -10.64 -17.47 -9.48
C GLY A 18 -9.44 -16.62 -9.08
N ASN A 19 -8.38 -16.73 -9.86
CA ASN A 19 -7.24 -15.84 -9.78
C ASN A 19 -7.59 -14.56 -10.54
N ASP A 20 -8.52 -13.76 -10.00
CA ASP A 20 -8.76 -12.39 -10.46
C ASP A 20 -7.66 -11.49 -9.89
N ALA A 21 -6.48 -11.64 -10.49
CA ALA A 21 -5.51 -10.58 -10.51
C ALA A 21 -6.13 -9.38 -11.25
N GLY A 22 -6.66 -8.41 -10.49
CA GLY A 22 -6.78 -7.02 -10.91
C GLY A 22 -7.58 -6.71 -12.18
N THR A 23 -8.47 -7.58 -12.63
CA THR A 23 -9.42 -7.25 -13.70
C THR A 23 -10.63 -6.62 -13.05
N GLN A 24 -10.62 -5.30 -12.86
CA GLN A 24 -11.86 -4.59 -12.56
C GLN A 24 -12.86 -4.96 -13.67
N ALA A 25 -14.05 -5.42 -13.30
CA ALA A 25 -15.07 -5.80 -14.28
C ALA A 25 -15.29 -4.65 -15.27
N THR A 26 -15.33 -4.97 -16.56
CA THR A 26 -15.67 -3.98 -17.58
C THR A 26 -17.13 -3.58 -17.39
N VAL A 27 -17.37 -2.28 -17.36
CA VAL A 27 -18.71 -1.69 -17.25
C VAL A 27 -19.00 -0.95 -18.55
N ARG A 28 -20.25 -1.03 -18.98
CA ARG A 28 -20.72 -0.28 -20.15
C ARG A 28 -20.92 1.18 -19.77
N PHE A 29 -20.14 2.05 -20.39
CA PHE A 29 -20.27 3.51 -20.24
C PHE A 29 -20.94 4.13 -21.46
N ASP A 30 -21.86 5.06 -21.20
CA ASP A 30 -22.39 6.00 -22.19
C ASP A 30 -22.43 7.40 -21.57
N LEU A 31 -21.26 8.01 -21.44
CA LEU A 31 -21.08 9.35 -20.91
C LEU A 31 -20.86 10.31 -22.08
N PRO A 32 -21.80 11.22 -22.40
CA PRO A 32 -21.60 12.24 -23.42
C PRO A 32 -20.57 13.29 -22.98
N ALA A 33 -20.11 14.12 -23.93
CA ALA A 33 -19.27 15.26 -23.60
C ALA A 33 -20.09 16.28 -22.80
N GLN A 34 -19.69 16.54 -21.56
CA GLN A 34 -20.46 17.36 -20.62
C GLN A 34 -19.52 18.06 -19.62
N PRO A 35 -20.01 19.05 -18.84
CA PRO A 35 -19.23 19.67 -17.78
C PRO A 35 -18.60 18.60 -16.88
N LEU A 36 -17.32 18.79 -16.55
CA LEU A 36 -16.54 17.75 -15.88
C LEU A 36 -17.15 17.34 -14.53
N ASP A 37 -17.73 18.28 -13.79
CA ASP A 37 -18.47 18.01 -12.56
C ASP A 37 -19.61 17.01 -12.78
N ALA A 38 -20.48 17.26 -13.76
CA ALA A 38 -21.60 16.39 -14.08
C ALA A 38 -21.11 15.02 -14.59
N ALA A 39 -20.05 14.99 -15.37
CA ALA A 39 -19.46 13.75 -15.90
C ALA A 39 -18.90 12.86 -14.78
N LEU A 40 -18.27 13.44 -13.76
CA LEU A 40 -17.72 12.71 -12.61
C LEU A 40 -18.82 12.16 -11.70
N VAL A 41 -19.92 12.90 -11.54
CA VAL A 41 -21.10 12.43 -10.80
C VAL A 41 -21.69 11.22 -11.52
N ALA A 42 -21.97 11.32 -12.83
CA ALA A 42 -22.50 10.21 -13.62
C ALA A 42 -21.57 8.98 -13.63
N PHE A 43 -20.25 9.20 -13.68
CA PHE A 43 -19.26 8.14 -13.55
C PHE A 43 -19.33 7.45 -12.18
N GLY A 44 -19.47 8.22 -11.09
CA GLY A 44 -19.64 7.70 -9.73
C GLY A 44 -20.91 6.88 -9.56
N GLU A 45 -22.02 7.28 -10.19
CA GLU A 45 -23.29 6.53 -10.17
C GLU A 45 -23.18 5.17 -10.86
N VAL A 46 -22.47 5.10 -11.99
CA VAL A 46 -22.30 3.85 -12.75
C VAL A 46 -21.34 2.88 -12.05
N THR A 47 -20.32 3.39 -11.36
CA THR A 47 -19.21 2.58 -10.84
C THR A 47 -19.22 2.39 -9.32
N GLY A 48 -20.05 3.17 -8.60
CA GLY A 48 -20.07 3.20 -7.13
C GLY A 48 -18.85 3.86 -6.51
N TYR A 49 -18.02 4.58 -7.28
CA TYR A 49 -16.87 5.32 -6.76
C TYR A 49 -17.31 6.66 -6.17
N SER A 50 -16.86 6.94 -4.95
CA SER A 50 -17.02 8.25 -4.32
C SER A 50 -15.89 9.18 -4.79
N VAL A 51 -16.26 10.25 -5.47
CA VAL A 51 -15.31 11.26 -5.92
C VAL A 51 -15.13 12.36 -4.88
N LEU A 52 -13.87 12.62 -4.51
CA LEU A 52 -13.49 13.81 -3.74
C LEU A 52 -12.94 14.84 -4.73
N VAL A 53 -13.79 15.76 -5.19
CA VAL A 53 -13.41 16.86 -6.08
C VAL A 53 -13.21 18.13 -5.25
N SER A 54 -12.01 18.71 -5.31
CA SER A 54 -11.84 20.11 -4.94
C SER A 54 -12.47 20.96 -6.04
N SER A 55 -13.54 21.70 -5.72
CA SER A 55 -14.37 22.46 -6.67
C SER A 55 -13.60 23.41 -7.59
N THR A 56 -12.40 23.81 -7.19
CA THR A 56 -11.48 24.68 -7.96
C THR A 56 -10.83 23.99 -9.16
N LEU A 57 -10.72 22.66 -9.18
CA LEU A 57 -10.06 21.91 -10.26
C LEU A 57 -11.00 21.55 -11.41
N ALA A 58 -12.29 21.36 -11.12
CA ALA A 58 -13.30 20.99 -12.12
C ALA A 58 -13.99 22.18 -12.79
N ALA A 59 -13.89 23.39 -12.21
CA ALA A 59 -14.56 24.58 -12.71
C ALA A 59 -14.14 24.94 -14.15
N GLY A 60 -15.11 25.00 -15.06
CA GLY A 60 -14.93 25.43 -16.45
C GLY A 60 -14.28 24.41 -17.38
N ARG A 61 -14.09 23.15 -16.96
CA ARG A 61 -13.55 22.07 -17.82
C ARG A 61 -14.67 21.18 -18.36
N VAL A 62 -14.47 20.69 -19.57
CA VAL A 62 -15.41 19.78 -20.25
C VAL A 62 -14.76 18.39 -20.36
N ALA A 63 -15.49 17.36 -19.94
CA ALA A 63 -15.05 15.97 -20.06
C ALA A 63 -15.22 15.48 -21.51
N ALA A 64 -14.31 14.60 -21.95
CA ALA A 64 -14.43 13.93 -23.23
C ALA A 64 -15.50 12.82 -23.16
N PRO A 65 -16.18 12.51 -24.27
CA PRO A 65 -17.20 11.46 -24.28
C PRO A 65 -16.56 10.08 -24.10
N VAL A 66 -17.19 9.23 -23.29
CA VAL A 66 -16.76 7.85 -23.06
C VAL A 66 -17.92 6.92 -23.39
N ARG A 67 -17.77 6.16 -24.47
CA ARG A 67 -18.77 5.19 -24.94
C ARG A 67 -18.12 3.85 -25.23
N GLY A 68 -18.61 2.81 -24.57
CA GLY A 68 -18.11 1.45 -24.74
C GLY A 68 -17.89 0.74 -23.41
N ASP A 69 -17.39 -0.48 -23.50
CA ASP A 69 -17.13 -1.34 -22.36
C ASP A 69 -15.68 -1.14 -21.91
N TYR A 70 -15.51 -0.54 -20.73
CA TYR A 70 -14.20 -0.17 -20.20
C TYR A 70 -14.12 -0.55 -18.73
N THR A 71 -12.92 -0.73 -18.20
CA THR A 71 -12.75 -0.73 -16.74
C THR A 71 -12.97 0.69 -16.19
N PRO A 72 -13.37 0.85 -14.92
CA PRO A 72 -13.50 2.17 -14.31
C PRO A 72 -12.24 3.04 -14.44
N ALA A 73 -11.05 2.44 -14.34
CA ALA A 73 -9.79 3.14 -14.54
C ALA A 73 -9.61 3.67 -15.96
N GLU A 74 -9.86 2.85 -16.98
CA GLU A 74 -9.75 3.24 -18.40
C GLU A 74 -10.81 4.27 -18.79
N ALA A 75 -12.05 4.09 -18.33
CA ALA A 75 -13.15 5.03 -18.58
C ALA A 75 -12.81 6.41 -17.99
N LEU A 76 -12.26 6.47 -16.77
CA LEU A 76 -11.89 7.72 -16.13
C LEU A 76 -10.72 8.42 -16.83
N GLN A 77 -9.72 7.67 -17.29
CA GLN A 77 -8.63 8.23 -18.11
C GLN A 77 -9.15 8.84 -19.42
N ARG A 78 -10.10 8.17 -20.08
CA ARG A 78 -10.75 8.68 -21.30
C ARG A 78 -11.61 9.91 -21.01
N LEU A 79 -12.35 9.91 -19.90
CA LEU A 79 -13.20 11.02 -19.47
C LEU A 79 -12.39 12.30 -19.21
N LEU A 80 -11.20 12.16 -18.64
CA LEU A 80 -10.28 13.26 -18.32
C LEU A 80 -9.35 13.62 -19.49
N ALA A 81 -9.44 12.95 -20.63
CA ALA A 81 -8.64 13.28 -21.79
C ALA A 81 -8.93 14.73 -22.24
N GLY A 82 -7.88 15.52 -22.42
CA GLY A 82 -7.99 16.94 -22.81
C GLY A 82 -8.26 17.92 -21.67
N THR A 83 -8.53 17.44 -20.44
CA THR A 83 -8.72 18.33 -19.28
C THR A 83 -7.41 18.66 -18.56
N GLN A 84 -6.28 18.06 -18.96
CA GLN A 84 -5.00 18.13 -18.23
C GLN A 84 -5.14 17.72 -16.75
N LEU A 85 -6.09 16.86 -16.44
CA LEU A 85 -6.26 16.27 -15.11
C LEU A 85 -6.03 14.77 -15.18
N GLY A 86 -5.42 14.23 -14.14
CA GLY A 86 -5.29 12.80 -13.89
C GLY A 86 -6.11 12.40 -12.67
N ALA A 87 -6.49 11.13 -12.60
CA ALA A 87 -7.13 10.56 -11.43
C ALA A 87 -6.17 9.62 -10.69
N ARG A 88 -6.16 9.72 -9.37
CA ARG A 88 -5.45 8.80 -8.48
C ARG A 88 -6.44 8.12 -7.56
N PHE A 89 -6.54 6.80 -7.67
CA PHE A 89 -7.38 6.00 -6.79
C PHE A 89 -6.75 5.90 -5.39
N SER A 90 -7.56 6.09 -4.35
CA SER A 90 -7.16 6.03 -2.94
C SER A 90 -8.14 5.09 -2.22
N GLY A 91 -7.70 3.85 -1.98
CA GLY A 91 -8.54 2.80 -1.40
C GLY A 91 -9.46 2.10 -2.41
N SER A 92 -10.41 1.30 -1.91
CA SER A 92 -11.21 0.38 -2.73
C SER A 92 -12.23 1.07 -3.66
N ASN A 93 -12.79 2.22 -3.24
CA ASN A 93 -13.91 2.88 -3.94
C ASN A 93 -13.82 4.42 -3.95
N ALA A 94 -12.62 5.00 -3.87
CA ALA A 94 -12.46 6.46 -3.91
C ALA A 94 -11.30 6.88 -4.82
N PHE A 95 -11.40 8.08 -5.41
CA PHE A 95 -10.35 8.68 -6.22
C PHE A 95 -10.28 10.21 -6.05
N THR A 96 -9.11 10.76 -6.34
CA THR A 96 -8.80 12.20 -6.27
C THR A 96 -8.28 12.69 -7.62
N LEU A 97 -8.68 13.90 -8.02
CA LEU A 97 -8.20 14.55 -9.24
C LEU A 97 -6.95 15.40 -8.97
N LEU A 98 -5.99 15.32 -9.88
CA LEU A 98 -4.69 16.00 -9.81
C LEU A 98 -4.41 16.66 -11.17
N ALA A 99 -3.71 17.80 -11.20
CA ALA A 99 -3.29 18.41 -12.46
C ALA A 99 -2.10 17.65 -13.09
N LEU A 100 -2.19 17.33 -14.38
CA LEU A 100 -1.14 16.63 -15.15
C LEU A 100 0.09 17.50 -15.42
N ALA A 101 0.07 18.79 -15.09
CA ALA A 101 1.26 19.66 -15.18
C ALA A 101 2.38 19.24 -14.21
N ASP A 102 2.08 18.38 -13.24
CA ASP A 102 3.03 17.74 -12.30
C ASP A 102 3.22 16.24 -12.57
N ALA A 103 2.82 15.72 -13.74
CA ALA A 103 2.94 14.30 -14.05
C ALA A 103 4.16 14.01 -14.93
N PRO A 104 5.30 13.53 -14.37
CA PRO A 104 6.23 12.78 -15.18
C PRO A 104 5.53 11.50 -15.68
N VAL A 105 5.59 11.30 -17.00
CA VAL A 105 5.28 10.02 -17.62
C VAL A 105 6.30 9.00 -17.11
N ALA A 106 5.91 8.12 -16.19
CA ALA A 106 6.72 6.99 -15.76
C ALA A 106 5.85 5.87 -15.13
N PRO A 107 6.28 4.59 -15.26
CA PRO A 107 5.48 3.40 -14.95
C PRO A 107 5.22 3.22 -13.44
N ALA A 108 4.16 2.47 -13.12
CA ALA A 108 3.81 2.05 -11.76
C ALA A 108 4.94 1.22 -11.07
N PRO A 109 4.91 1.03 -9.75
CA PRO A 109 4.59 1.93 -8.65
C PRO A 109 5.86 2.18 -7.80
N ALA A 110 6.29 3.44 -7.66
CA ALA A 110 7.28 3.79 -6.66
C ALA A 110 6.57 4.04 -5.32
N SER A 111 7.08 3.37 -4.28
CA SER A 111 6.77 3.59 -2.87
C SER A 111 6.66 5.08 -2.57
N ALA A 112 5.65 5.46 -1.77
CA ALA A 112 5.39 6.82 -1.31
C ALA A 112 6.69 7.63 -1.14
N GLU A 113 6.89 8.58 -2.03
CA GLU A 113 8.01 9.52 -1.96
C GLU A 113 7.85 10.32 -0.67
N ALA A 114 8.70 9.98 0.31
CA ALA A 114 8.98 10.86 1.41
C ALA A 114 9.47 12.19 0.81
N ALA A 115 8.91 13.31 1.27
CA ALA A 115 9.42 14.64 0.95
C ALA A 115 10.96 14.66 1.03
N PRO A 116 11.68 15.43 0.17
CA PRO A 116 13.13 15.38 0.10
C PRO A 116 13.72 15.65 1.47
N ALA A 117 14.14 14.57 2.13
CA ALA A 117 14.80 14.63 3.42
C ALA A 117 16.18 15.25 3.19
N THR A 118 16.59 16.16 4.06
CA THR A 118 17.95 16.75 4.00
C THR A 118 19.00 15.62 4.01
N PRO A 119 20.18 15.82 3.40
CA PRO A 119 21.22 14.78 3.28
C PRO A 119 21.53 13.97 4.57
N PRO A 120 21.64 14.58 5.78
CA PRO A 120 21.84 13.82 7.02
C PRO A 120 20.66 12.93 7.40
N LEU A 121 19.43 13.29 7.02
CA LEU A 121 18.23 12.48 7.25
C LEU A 121 18.19 11.26 6.33
N GLN A 122 18.65 11.37 5.07
CA GLN A 122 18.74 10.22 4.16
C GLN A 122 19.73 9.17 4.67
N GLY A 123 20.90 9.61 5.14
CA GLY A 123 21.90 8.71 5.73
C GLY A 123 21.35 7.97 6.96
N TYR A 124 20.63 8.68 7.83
CA TYR A 124 20.00 8.06 8.99
C TYR A 124 18.82 7.15 8.63
N ALA A 125 18.04 7.48 7.60
CA ALA A 125 16.96 6.63 7.11
C ALA A 125 17.48 5.24 6.66
N ALA A 126 18.63 5.17 6.01
CA ALA A 126 19.26 3.91 5.65
C ALA A 126 19.70 3.08 6.88
N ILE A 127 20.18 3.74 7.93
CA ILE A 127 20.52 3.10 9.21
C ILE A 127 19.24 2.54 9.86
N LEU A 128 18.19 3.35 9.96
CA LEU A 128 16.89 2.94 10.51
C LEU A 128 16.34 1.72 9.76
N GLN A 129 16.27 1.80 8.43
CA GLN A 129 15.73 0.72 7.60
C GLN A 129 16.51 -0.59 7.83
N ARG A 130 17.85 -0.53 7.82
CA ARG A 130 18.70 -1.71 8.07
C ARG A 130 18.49 -2.29 9.46
N SER A 131 18.51 -1.45 10.50
CA SER A 131 18.34 -1.89 11.88
C SER A 131 16.96 -2.51 12.11
N LEU A 132 15.90 -1.91 11.55
CA LEU A 132 14.53 -2.44 11.61
C LEU A 132 14.40 -3.77 10.85
N THR A 133 14.83 -3.84 9.59
CA THR A 133 14.76 -5.06 8.78
C THR A 133 15.48 -6.21 9.49
N ARG A 134 16.71 -6.00 9.96
CA ARG A 134 17.48 -7.01 10.71
C ARG A 134 16.79 -7.45 12.00
N ALA A 135 16.11 -6.55 12.71
CA ALA A 135 15.43 -6.88 13.95
C ALA A 135 14.17 -7.70 13.72
N LEU A 136 13.42 -7.39 12.67
CA LEU A 136 12.15 -8.03 12.31
C LEU A 136 12.36 -9.36 11.59
N CYS A 137 13.35 -9.46 10.70
CA CYS A 137 13.74 -10.72 10.05
C CYS A 137 14.19 -11.79 11.07
N ARG A 138 14.87 -11.37 12.17
CA ARG A 138 15.25 -12.29 13.26
C ARG A 138 14.07 -12.72 14.14
N LEU A 139 12.96 -11.99 14.11
CA LEU A 139 11.77 -12.31 14.90
C LEU A 139 10.86 -13.28 14.14
N HIS A 140 10.52 -12.96 12.88
CA HIS A 140 9.65 -13.78 12.03
C HIS A 140 10.03 -13.62 10.56
N PRO A 141 10.98 -14.42 10.05
CA PRO A 141 11.38 -14.36 8.65
C PRO A 141 10.20 -14.60 7.71
N ASP A 142 9.33 -15.56 8.04
CA ASP A 142 8.20 -15.98 7.19
C ASP A 142 7.05 -14.95 7.11
N ALA A 143 7.03 -13.98 8.02
CA ALA A 143 5.95 -13.00 8.11
C ALA A 143 6.38 -11.59 7.71
N PHE A 144 7.67 -11.25 7.81
CA PHE A 144 8.17 -9.92 7.46
C PHE A 144 7.70 -9.55 6.04
N GLY A 145 7.28 -8.30 5.83
CA GLY A 145 6.85 -7.85 4.51
C GLY A 145 5.65 -8.61 3.90
N ARG A 146 4.83 -9.35 4.66
CA ARG A 146 3.55 -9.92 4.15
C ARG A 146 2.31 -9.22 4.68
N TYR A 147 2.51 -8.15 5.45
CA TYR A 147 1.44 -7.42 6.10
C TYR A 147 1.73 -5.92 6.04
N ARG A 148 0.67 -5.14 6.19
CA ARG A 148 0.77 -3.70 6.38
C ARG A 148 0.72 -3.39 7.86
N LEU A 149 1.62 -2.54 8.35
CA LEU A 149 1.62 -2.08 9.74
C LEU A 149 2.22 -0.68 9.77
N ALA A 150 1.48 0.29 10.30
CA ALA A 150 1.97 1.66 10.45
C ALA A 150 2.14 1.98 11.94
N PHE A 151 3.29 2.54 12.31
CA PHE A 151 3.58 2.94 13.68
C PHE A 151 4.49 4.16 13.75
N GLN A 152 4.39 4.88 14.86
CA GLN A 152 5.26 5.97 15.24
C GLN A 152 6.30 5.51 16.25
N LEU A 153 7.53 6.00 16.09
CA LEU A 153 8.69 5.64 16.89
C LEU A 153 9.30 6.89 17.54
N TRP A 154 9.58 6.80 18.84
CA TRP A 154 10.38 7.79 19.56
C TRP A 154 11.73 7.17 19.90
N LEU A 155 12.80 7.88 19.57
CA LEU A 155 14.18 7.49 19.80
C LEU A 155 14.84 8.41 20.83
N ASP A 156 15.69 7.86 21.68
CA ASP A 156 16.60 8.66 22.52
C ASP A 156 17.85 9.08 21.73
N GLU A 157 18.71 9.86 22.39
CA GLU A 157 19.97 10.37 21.82
C GLU A 157 20.96 9.27 21.42
N ARG A 158 20.77 8.04 21.90
CA ARG A 158 21.59 6.86 21.54
C ARG A 158 20.93 6.01 20.46
N GLY A 159 19.74 6.37 20.00
CA GLY A 159 18.97 5.59 19.04
C GLY A 159 18.24 4.40 19.67
N LYS A 160 18.01 4.40 20.99
CA LYS A 160 17.15 3.41 21.66
C LYS A 160 15.69 3.80 21.52
N VAL A 161 14.84 2.82 21.25
CA VAL A 161 13.39 3.03 21.19
C VAL A 161 12.85 3.35 22.59
N ARG A 162 12.34 4.57 22.78
CA ARG A 162 11.67 5.01 24.01
C ARG A 162 10.20 4.65 24.03
N ALA A 163 9.52 4.85 22.91
CA ALA A 163 8.09 4.61 22.78
C ALA A 163 7.76 4.17 21.36
N VAL A 164 6.68 3.39 21.26
CA VAL A 164 6.08 2.98 19.99
C VAL A 164 4.58 3.19 20.10
N HIS A 165 4.00 3.87 19.12
CA HIS A 165 2.55 4.06 19.02
C HIS A 165 2.07 3.48 17.68
N VAL A 166 1.07 2.60 17.72
CA VAL A 166 0.52 2.00 16.50
C VAL A 166 -0.47 2.98 15.88
N LEU A 167 -0.29 3.26 14.60
CA LEU A 167 -1.24 4.03 13.80
C LEU A 167 -2.24 3.11 13.08
N GLU A 168 -1.73 2.02 12.49
CA GLU A 168 -2.52 1.05 11.73
C GLU A 168 -2.05 -0.37 12.08
N PRO A 169 -2.89 -1.22 12.70
CA PRO A 169 -2.53 -2.60 13.08
C PRO A 169 -2.48 -3.54 11.88
N SER A 170 -1.80 -4.69 12.00
CA SER A 170 -1.64 -5.65 10.89
C SER A 170 -2.83 -6.58 10.64
N GLY A 171 -3.94 -6.37 11.37
CA GLY A 171 -5.09 -7.26 11.41
C GLY A 171 -4.88 -8.54 12.26
N VAL A 172 -3.68 -8.76 12.80
CA VAL A 172 -3.38 -9.93 13.67
C VAL A 172 -2.71 -9.47 14.96
N ALA A 173 -3.45 -9.53 16.07
CA ALA A 173 -3.01 -8.99 17.36
C ALA A 173 -1.76 -9.67 17.94
N GLN A 174 -1.59 -10.99 17.72
CA GLN A 174 -0.40 -11.72 18.17
C GLN A 174 0.87 -11.20 17.47
N ARG A 175 0.77 -10.95 16.17
CA ARG A 175 1.86 -10.40 15.34
C ARG A 175 2.19 -8.97 15.76
N ASP A 176 1.18 -8.12 15.94
CA ASP A 176 1.37 -6.74 16.38
C ASP A 176 2.11 -6.70 17.73
N ARG A 177 1.71 -7.54 18.68
CA ARG A 177 2.39 -7.67 19.99
C ARG A 177 3.84 -8.11 19.85
N ALA A 178 4.11 -9.12 19.03
CA ALA A 178 5.47 -9.62 18.82
C ALA A 178 6.37 -8.54 18.20
N VAL A 179 5.88 -7.85 17.17
CA VAL A 179 6.59 -6.74 16.51
C VAL A 179 6.88 -5.60 17.49
N LEU A 180 5.87 -5.15 18.25
CA LEU A 180 6.02 -4.07 19.23
C LEU A 180 7.00 -4.42 20.35
N GLN A 181 6.97 -5.66 20.86
CA GLN A 181 7.93 -6.13 21.86
C GLN A 181 9.35 -6.08 21.31
N ARG A 182 9.56 -6.51 20.06
CA ARG A 182 10.88 -6.48 19.43
C ARG A 182 11.39 -5.07 19.22
N LEU A 183 10.54 -4.17 18.72
CA LEU A 183 10.88 -2.76 18.50
C LEU A 183 11.27 -2.06 19.80
N ARG A 184 10.59 -2.32 20.92
CA ARG A 184 10.94 -1.74 22.23
C ARG A 184 12.34 -2.13 22.73
N SER A 185 12.83 -3.30 22.32
CA SER A 185 14.19 -3.77 22.63
C SER A 185 15.25 -3.29 21.62
N LEU A 186 14.84 -2.58 20.57
CA LEU A 186 15.72 -2.22 19.47
C LEU A 186 16.60 -1.02 19.83
N LEU A 187 17.87 -1.16 19.50
CA LEU A 187 18.86 -0.10 19.47
C LEU A 187 19.31 0.05 18.02
N MET A 188 19.27 1.27 17.48
CA MET A 188 19.75 1.54 16.13
C MET A 188 21.27 1.39 16.04
N ASP A 189 21.79 1.02 14.87
CA ASP A 189 23.23 0.90 14.60
C ASP A 189 23.93 2.27 14.46
N GLY A 190 23.44 3.29 15.18
CA GLY A 190 23.89 4.67 15.12
C GLY A 190 22.98 5.60 15.88
N ALA A 191 23.58 6.62 16.52
CA ALA A 191 22.84 7.68 17.18
C ALA A 191 22.08 8.54 16.15
N PRO A 192 20.85 8.99 16.46
CA PRO A 192 20.12 9.90 15.60
C PRO A 192 20.86 11.23 15.44
N PRO A 193 20.85 11.84 14.24
CA PRO A 193 21.41 13.17 14.05
C PRO A 193 20.63 14.21 14.86
N ALA A 194 21.33 15.28 15.28
CA ALA A 194 20.68 16.41 15.91
C ALA A 194 19.66 17.04 14.94
N GLY A 195 18.44 17.29 15.43
CA GLY A 195 17.34 17.81 14.60
C GLY A 195 16.52 16.76 13.85
N LEU A 196 16.70 15.46 14.15
CA LEU A 196 15.81 14.42 13.64
C LEU A 196 14.35 14.72 14.05
N PRO A 197 13.40 14.86 13.11
CA PRO A 197 12.00 15.07 13.44
C PRO A 197 11.44 13.81 14.11
N GLN A 198 10.86 14.00 15.29
CA GLN A 198 10.19 12.95 16.05
C GLN A 198 8.72 13.32 16.29
N PRO A 199 7.77 12.36 16.25
CA PRO A 199 7.99 10.93 16.04
C PRO A 199 8.31 10.54 14.60
N LEU A 200 9.11 9.49 14.43
CA LEU A 200 9.34 8.89 13.12
C LEU A 200 8.14 8.02 12.75
N THR A 201 7.54 8.26 11.59
CA THR A 201 6.45 7.41 11.08
C THR A 201 7.02 6.34 10.18
N ILE A 202 6.77 5.07 10.52
CA ILE A 202 7.23 3.90 9.78
C ILE A 202 6.01 3.17 9.24
N LEU A 203 6.04 2.85 7.95
CA LEU A 203 5.05 2.02 7.28
C LEU A 203 5.74 0.75 6.78
N LEU A 204 5.37 -0.39 7.35
CA LEU A 204 5.68 -1.68 6.78
C LEU A 204 4.64 -1.99 5.71
N THR A 205 5.11 -2.33 4.51
CA THR A 205 4.24 -2.72 3.39
C THR A 205 4.49 -4.17 3.00
N PRO A 206 3.48 -4.84 2.42
CA PRO A 206 3.70 -6.11 1.76
C PRO A 206 4.74 -5.98 0.64
N ARG A 207 5.66 -6.93 0.57
CA ARG A 207 6.74 -7.06 -0.40
C ARG A 207 6.53 -8.35 -1.17
N PRO A 208 6.89 -8.39 -2.47
CA PRO A 208 6.73 -9.58 -3.29
C PRO A 208 7.65 -10.73 -2.84
N ASP A 209 8.83 -10.42 -2.32
CA ASP A 209 9.80 -11.41 -1.85
C ASP A 209 10.42 -10.98 -0.50
N PRO A 210 9.82 -11.35 0.64
CA PRO A 210 10.35 -11.03 1.95
C PRO A 210 11.55 -11.89 2.36
N ASP A 211 11.71 -13.07 1.75
CA ASP A 211 12.76 -14.02 2.08
C ASP A 211 14.13 -13.51 1.59
N ALA A 212 14.16 -12.87 0.42
CA ALA A 212 15.35 -12.19 -0.10
C ALA A 212 15.87 -11.06 0.80
N ASP A 213 14.96 -10.24 1.37
CA ASP A 213 15.32 -9.14 2.27
C ASP A 213 15.86 -9.66 3.63
N CYS A 214 15.43 -10.85 4.04
CA CYS A 214 15.84 -11.48 5.29
C CYS A 214 17.08 -12.39 5.17
N ALA A 215 17.36 -12.95 3.99
CA ALA A 215 18.53 -13.79 3.71
C ALA A 215 19.85 -13.27 4.31
N PRO A 216 20.27 -11.99 4.12
CA PRO A 216 21.54 -11.50 4.66
C PRO A 216 21.62 -11.49 6.19
N TYR A 217 20.48 -11.48 6.88
CA TYR A 217 20.42 -11.43 8.35
C TYR A 217 20.21 -12.81 8.98
N LEU A 218 19.76 -13.80 8.22
CA LEU A 218 19.60 -15.18 8.65
C LEU A 218 20.95 -15.93 8.59
N HIS A 219 21.77 -15.69 7.57
CA HIS A 219 23.09 -16.33 7.41
C HIS A 219 24.12 -15.95 8.48
N LEU A 220 23.97 -14.81 9.15
CA LEU A 220 24.85 -14.38 10.25
C LEU A 220 24.54 -15.07 11.59
N SER A 221 23.50 -15.91 11.65
CA SER A 221 23.14 -16.69 12.85
C SER A 221 23.71 -18.12 12.83
N GLY A 222 24.41 -18.51 11.75
CA GLY A 222 25.10 -19.79 11.65
C GLY A 222 26.54 -19.70 12.17
N VAL A 223 26.73 -20.02 13.45
CA VAL A 223 28.01 -20.54 13.93
C VAL A 223 27.99 -22.05 13.63
N PRO A 224 29.02 -22.65 13.00
CA PRO A 224 29.14 -24.10 12.94
C PRO A 224 29.35 -24.71 14.33
#